data_AF-A0A6C0HSA4-F1
#
_entry.id   AF-A0A6C0HSA4-F1
#
_cell.length_a   1.000
_cell.length_b   1.000
_cell.length_c   1.000
_cell.angle_alpha   90.00
_cell.angle_beta   90.00
_cell.angle_gamma   90.00
#
_symmetry.space_group_name_H-M   'P 1'
#
loop_
_entity.id
_entity.type
_entity.pdbx_description
1 polymer ?
#
loop_
_entity_poly.entity_id
_entity_poly.type
_entity_poly.pdbx_seq_one_letter_code
_entity_poly.pdbx_strand_id
1 'polypeptide(L)'
;MVSIKVWGPSCWTLFHTIIAKIKPEEFMKIRDGLFHNLRIISQNLPCPNCSNHAKNFFQRHPKLIFNTKNDMASFFWFFHNNVNSGHKKPKFLEADLDLYNAKQLRNVYTNFLNTYTAKDNGLKMLSETMHRKNIAKGFHQWMKMNNKSFMN
;
A
#
# COMPACT_ATOMS: atom_id res chain seq x y z
N MET A 1 9.98 8.07 -15.92
CA MET A 1 9.16 7.72 -14.75
C MET A 1 7.78 7.26 -15.19
N VAL A 2 7.24 6.18 -14.62
CA VAL A 2 5.79 5.90 -14.73
C VAL A 2 5.03 7.06 -14.07
N SER A 3 4.01 7.59 -14.74
CA SER A 3 3.26 8.75 -14.21
C SER A 3 2.63 8.43 -12.84
N ILE A 4 2.52 9.44 -11.97
CA ILE A 4 1.77 9.37 -10.70
C ILE A 4 0.32 8.93 -10.90
N LYS A 5 -0.25 9.22 -12.08
CA LYS A 5 -1.58 8.77 -12.48
C LYS A 5 -1.68 7.26 -12.70
N VAL A 6 -0.55 6.54 -12.75
CA VAL A 6 -0.48 5.10 -12.96
C VAL A 6 -0.03 4.38 -11.69
N TRP A 7 1.14 4.72 -11.12
CA TRP A 7 1.62 4.01 -9.92
C TRP A 7 0.83 4.37 -8.66
N GLY A 8 0.30 5.60 -8.57
CA GLY A 8 -0.47 6.06 -7.41
C GLY A 8 -1.75 5.23 -7.21
N PRO A 9 -2.64 5.16 -8.21
CA PRO A 9 -3.82 4.30 -8.15
C PRO A 9 -3.47 2.82 -7.95
N SER A 10 -2.36 2.33 -8.51
CA SER A 10 -1.92 0.97 -8.30
C SER A 10 -1.53 0.67 -6.85
N CYS A 11 -0.86 1.61 -6.17
CA CYS A 11 -0.50 1.47 -4.76
C CYS A 11 -1.75 1.47 -3.87
N TRP A 12 -2.66 2.44 -4.06
CA TRP A 12 -3.91 2.49 -3.29
C TRP A 12 -4.77 1.24 -3.52
N THR A 13 -4.85 0.77 -4.77
CA THR A 13 -5.58 -0.46 -5.08
C THR A 13 -4.97 -1.66 -4.37
N LEU A 14 -3.64 -1.77 -4.32
CA LEU A 14 -2.98 -2.81 -3.54
C LEU A 14 -3.35 -2.70 -2.05
N PHE A 15 -3.18 -1.54 -1.44
CA PHE A 15 -3.35 -1.37 0.01
C PHE A 15 -4.75 -1.76 0.47
N HIS A 16 -5.78 -1.28 -0.22
CA HIS A 16 -7.15 -1.62 0.15
C HIS A 16 -7.51 -3.06 -0.21
N THR A 17 -7.06 -3.58 -1.37
CA THR A 17 -7.36 -4.97 -1.76
C THR A 17 -6.70 -5.98 -0.84
N ILE A 18 -5.43 -5.79 -0.49
CA ILE A 18 -4.73 -6.76 0.37
C ILE A 18 -5.38 -6.85 1.74
N ILE A 19 -5.79 -5.72 2.34
CA ILE A 19 -6.49 -5.69 3.63
C ILE A 19 -7.86 -6.38 3.51
N ALA A 20 -8.63 -6.06 2.46
CA ALA A 20 -9.94 -6.65 2.23
C ALA A 20 -9.87 -8.19 2.11
N LYS A 21 -8.82 -8.71 1.45
CA LYS A 21 -8.63 -10.15 1.17
C LYS A 21 -8.07 -10.98 2.33
N ILE A 22 -7.79 -10.37 3.47
CA ILE A 22 -7.35 -11.11 4.65
C ILE A 22 -8.52 -11.94 5.19
N LYS A 23 -8.26 -13.22 5.45
CA LYS A 23 -9.11 -14.08 6.28
C LYS A 23 -9.19 -13.52 7.70
N PRO A 24 -10.37 -13.18 8.24
CA PRO A 24 -10.51 -12.54 9.55
C PRO A 24 -9.73 -13.24 10.67
N GLU A 25 -9.73 -14.57 10.68
CA GLU A 25 -9.04 -15.44 11.65
C GLU A 25 -7.50 -15.43 11.53
N GLU A 26 -6.95 -15.05 10.37
CA GLU A 26 -5.51 -14.92 10.16
C GLU A 26 -5.01 -13.49 10.40
N PHE A 27 -5.91 -12.50 10.48
CA PHE A 27 -5.52 -11.08 10.56
C PHE A 27 -4.55 -10.79 11.70
N MET A 28 -4.85 -11.24 12.91
CA MET A 28 -4.03 -10.98 14.08
C MET A 28 -2.60 -11.54 13.94
N LYS A 29 -2.43 -12.63 13.19
CA LYS A 29 -1.12 -13.27 12.96
C LYS A 29 -0.24 -12.44 12.03
N ILE A 30 -0.85 -11.76 11.06
CA ILE A 30 -0.11 -11.05 10.00
C ILE A 30 -0.14 -9.53 10.14
N ARG A 31 -0.96 -8.99 11.04
CA ARG A 31 -1.24 -7.55 11.23
C ARG A 31 0.02 -6.70 11.24
N ASP A 32 0.96 -6.98 12.14
CA ASP A 32 2.14 -6.14 12.35
C ASP A 32 3.06 -6.17 11.12
N GLY A 33 3.24 -7.36 10.52
CA GLY A 33 4.00 -7.54 9.30
C GLY A 33 3.37 -6.85 8.10
N LEU A 34 2.05 -6.92 7.96
CA LEU A 34 1.34 -6.25 6.88
C LEU A 34 1.47 -4.73 7.02
N PHE A 35 1.15 -4.18 8.20
CA PHE A 35 1.25 -2.75 8.45
C PHE A 35 2.66 -2.22 8.18
N HIS A 36 3.68 -2.95 8.63
CA HIS A 36 5.08 -2.61 8.36
C HIS A 36 5.38 -2.51 6.87
N ASN A 37 4.97 -3.50 6.08
CA ASN A 37 5.18 -3.50 4.63
C ASN A 37 4.45 -2.33 3.95
N LEU A 38 3.17 -2.11 4.25
CA LEU A 38 2.38 -1.03 3.65
C LEU A 38 2.95 0.36 4.01
N ARG A 39 3.43 0.52 5.25
CA ARG A 39 4.13 1.73 5.70
C ARG A 39 5.43 1.96 4.93
N ILE A 40 6.29 0.95 4.83
CA ILE A 40 7.57 1.07 4.11
C ILE A 40 7.33 1.43 2.64
N ILE A 41 6.37 0.79 1.97
CA ILE A 41 6.02 1.11 0.58
C ILE A 41 5.58 2.57 0.47
N SER A 42 4.72 3.04 1.38
CA SER A 42 4.23 4.43 1.40
C SER A 42 5.35 5.45 1.63
N GLN A 43 6.36 5.12 2.43
CA GLN A 43 7.50 6.00 2.73
C GLN A 43 8.58 6.01 1.64
N ASN A 44 8.45 5.15 0.63
CA ASN A 44 9.41 4.97 -0.46
C ASN A 44 8.72 4.97 -1.84
N LEU A 45 7.63 5.73 -1.97
CA LEU A 45 6.95 5.98 -3.23
C LEU A 45 7.92 6.63 -4.25
N PRO A 46 7.72 6.41 -5.56
CA PRO A 46 8.52 7.02 -6.64
C PRO A 46 8.17 8.51 -6.83
N CYS A 47 8.15 9.27 -5.73
CA CYS A 47 7.83 10.69 -5.63
C CYS A 47 8.32 11.20 -4.26
N PRO A 48 9.37 12.03 -4.20
CA PRO A 48 9.94 12.53 -2.94
C PRO A 48 8.92 13.24 -2.05
N ASN A 49 8.08 14.10 -2.63
CA ASN A 49 7.03 14.83 -1.90
C ASN A 49 5.99 13.87 -1.30
N CYS A 50 5.58 12.87 -2.07
CA CYS A 50 4.61 11.86 -1.65
C CYS A 50 5.19 11.00 -0.50
N SER A 51 6.44 10.57 -0.63
CA SER A 51 7.16 9.84 0.41
C SER A 51 7.35 10.67 1.69
N ASN A 52 7.65 11.96 1.56
CA ASN A 52 7.79 12.85 2.71
C ASN A 52 6.44 13.10 3.41
N HIS A 53 5.37 13.29 2.64
CA HIS A 53 4.01 13.39 3.20
C HIS A 53 3.62 12.12 3.95
N ALA A 54 3.88 10.94 3.38
CA ALA A 54 3.64 9.67 4.06
C ALA A 54 4.46 9.57 5.36
N LYS A 55 5.76 9.89 5.34
CA LYS A 55 6.61 9.91 6.56
C LYS A 55 5.99 10.76 7.66
N ASN A 56 5.59 12.00 7.32
CA ASN A 56 4.96 12.92 8.27
C ASN A 56 3.61 12.39 8.78
N PHE A 57 2.79 11.82 7.89
CA PHE A 57 1.51 11.23 8.27
C PHE A 57 1.70 10.10 9.30
N PHE A 58 2.61 9.16 9.05
CA PHE A 58 2.89 8.04 9.95
C PHE A 58 3.64 8.45 11.23
N GLN A 59 4.29 9.62 11.26
CA GLN A 59 4.86 10.19 12.48
C GLN A 59 3.77 10.77 13.39
N ARG A 60 2.79 11.48 12.81
CA ARG A 60 1.66 12.08 13.55
C ARG A 60 0.63 11.06 14.01
N HIS A 61 0.56 9.91 13.34
CA HIS A 61 -0.32 8.79 13.69
C HIS A 61 0.55 7.57 14.02
N PRO A 62 1.23 7.58 15.19
CA PRO A 62 2.07 6.46 15.61
C PRO A 62 1.25 5.20 15.82
N LYS A 63 1.95 4.05 15.93
CA LYS A 63 1.42 2.68 15.98
C LYS A 63 0.03 2.60 16.64
N LEU A 64 -0.99 2.39 15.82
CA LEU A 64 -2.34 2.09 16.28
C LEU A 64 -2.46 0.59 16.56
N ILE A 65 -3.23 0.25 17.59
CA ILE A 65 -3.62 -1.13 17.85
C ILE A 65 -4.77 -1.46 16.90
N PHE A 66 -4.51 -2.26 15.86
CA PHE A 66 -5.57 -2.81 15.02
C PHE A 66 -6.03 -4.15 15.62
N ASN A 67 -7.28 -4.24 16.05
CA ASN A 67 -7.88 -5.46 16.55
C ASN A 67 -8.55 -6.25 15.43
N THR A 68 -8.99 -5.56 14.37
CA THR A 68 -9.64 -6.16 13.20
C THR A 68 -9.02 -5.67 11.90
N LYS A 69 -9.23 -6.43 10.81
CA LYS A 69 -8.83 -5.97 9.47
C LYS A 69 -9.55 -4.68 9.06
N ASN A 70 -10.74 -4.44 9.60
CA ASN A 70 -11.50 -3.21 9.34
C ASN A 70 -10.83 -2.01 9.99
N ASP A 71 -10.26 -2.15 11.19
CA ASP A 71 -9.50 -1.05 11.83
C ASP A 71 -8.34 -0.60 10.94
N MET A 72 -7.62 -1.56 10.35
CA MET A 72 -6.54 -1.26 9.40
C MET A 72 -7.08 -0.67 8.09
N ALA A 73 -8.22 -1.17 7.59
CA ALA A 73 -8.87 -0.63 6.40
C ALA A 73 -9.27 0.84 6.58
N SER A 74 -9.93 1.17 7.69
CA SER A 74 -10.35 2.54 8.04
C SER A 74 -9.13 3.46 8.23
N PHE A 75 -8.03 2.96 8.79
CA PHE A 75 -6.79 3.74 8.89
C PHE A 75 -6.21 4.09 7.50
N PHE A 76 -6.11 3.12 6.59
CA PHE A 76 -5.62 3.39 5.23
C PHE A 76 -6.60 4.22 4.41
N TRP A 77 -7.91 4.11 4.67
CA TRP A 77 -8.94 4.99 4.11
C TRP A 77 -8.76 6.44 4.59
N PHE A 78 -8.55 6.64 5.88
CA PHE A 78 -8.27 7.96 6.45
C PHE A 78 -6.99 8.55 5.86
N PHE A 79 -5.93 7.75 5.71
CA PHE A 79 -4.70 8.18 5.05
C PHE A 79 -4.94 8.60 3.59
N HIS A 80 -5.66 7.79 2.81
CA HIS A 80 -5.99 8.11 1.42
C HIS A 80 -6.79 9.41 1.32
N ASN A 81 -7.77 9.62 2.19
CA ASN A 81 -8.54 10.86 2.20
C ASN A 81 -7.75 12.08 2.69
N ASN A 82 -6.76 11.90 3.57
CA ASN A 82 -5.82 12.96 3.91
C ASN A 82 -5.02 13.43 2.68
N VAL A 83 -4.58 12.48 1.84
CA VAL A 83 -3.93 12.79 0.55
C VAL A 83 -4.92 13.45 -0.41
N ASN A 84 -6.15 12.94 -0.55
CA ASN A 84 -7.16 13.53 -1.44
C ASN A 84 -7.47 14.98 -1.08
N SER A 85 -7.63 15.29 0.20
CA SER A 85 -7.86 16.65 0.70
C SER A 85 -6.73 17.60 0.29
N GLY A 86 -5.47 17.19 0.48
CA GLY A 86 -4.30 17.97 0.05
C GLY A 86 -4.22 18.23 -1.45
N HIS A 87 -4.89 17.41 -2.26
CA HIS A 87 -4.97 17.55 -3.72
C HIS A 87 -6.32 18.04 -4.24
N LYS A 88 -7.22 18.52 -3.35
CA LYS A 88 -8.59 18.96 -3.70
C LYS A 88 -9.39 17.91 -4.49
N LYS A 89 -9.14 16.63 -4.21
CA LYS A 89 -9.89 15.51 -4.79
C LYS A 89 -11.15 15.24 -3.95
N PRO A 90 -12.22 14.70 -4.58
CA PRO A 90 -13.39 14.24 -3.83
C PRO A 90 -13.00 13.26 -2.73
N LYS A 91 -13.73 13.30 -1.61
CA LYS A 91 -13.59 12.33 -0.53
C LYS A 91 -14.04 10.96 -1.04
N PHE A 92 -13.21 9.95 -0.85
CA PHE A 92 -13.57 8.56 -1.07
C PHE A 92 -14.44 8.08 0.11
N LEU A 93 -15.61 7.50 -0.15
CA LEU A 93 -16.53 7.11 0.93
C LEU A 93 -16.08 5.79 1.56
N GLU A 94 -16.38 5.60 2.84
CA GLU A 94 -16.00 4.36 3.52
C GLU A 94 -16.80 3.16 2.97
N ALA A 95 -18.06 3.38 2.61
CA ALA A 95 -18.90 2.40 1.92
C ALA A 95 -18.30 1.90 0.59
N ASP A 96 -17.48 2.74 -0.07
CA ASP A 96 -16.83 2.34 -1.31
C ASP A 96 -15.69 1.34 -1.08
N LEU A 97 -15.25 1.07 0.17
CA LEU A 97 -14.23 0.06 0.45
C LEU A 97 -14.66 -1.34 -0.02
N ASP A 98 -15.96 -1.61 -0.11
CA ASP A 98 -16.49 -2.88 -0.58
C ASP A 98 -16.08 -3.21 -2.01
N LEU A 99 -15.76 -2.22 -2.85
CA LEU A 99 -15.27 -2.43 -4.21
C LEU A 99 -13.97 -3.25 -4.24
N TYR A 100 -13.19 -3.23 -3.16
CA TYR A 100 -11.93 -3.96 -3.07
C TYR A 100 -12.13 -5.45 -2.77
N ASN A 101 -13.29 -5.85 -2.22
CA ASN A 101 -13.65 -7.26 -2.03
C ASN A 101 -13.81 -8.00 -3.37
N ALA A 102 -14.25 -7.31 -4.43
CA ALA A 102 -14.42 -7.91 -5.75
C ALA A 102 -13.11 -8.07 -6.54
N LYS A 103 -12.01 -7.42 -6.13
CA LYS A 103 -10.75 -7.43 -6.89
C LYS A 103 -9.99 -8.74 -6.73
N GLN A 104 -9.26 -9.15 -7.77
CA GLN A 104 -8.38 -10.31 -7.72
C GLN A 104 -7.00 -9.91 -7.20
N LEU A 105 -6.63 -10.36 -6.00
CA LEU A 105 -5.38 -9.96 -5.34
C LEU A 105 -4.15 -10.21 -6.21
N ARG A 106 -4.11 -11.34 -6.93
CA ARG A 106 -3.01 -11.68 -7.86
C ARG A 106 -2.80 -10.58 -8.90
N ASN A 107 -3.87 -10.15 -9.58
CA ASN A 107 -3.79 -9.14 -10.65
C ASN A 107 -3.39 -7.78 -10.09
N VAL A 108 -3.97 -7.40 -8.94
CA VAL A 108 -3.63 -6.15 -8.24
C VAL A 108 -2.15 -6.14 -7.83
N TYR A 109 -1.67 -7.25 -7.28
CA TYR A 109 -0.28 -7.40 -6.85
C TYR A 109 0.70 -7.34 -8.02
N THR A 110 0.42 -8.02 -9.13
CA THR A 110 1.22 -7.94 -10.35
C THR A 110 1.28 -6.51 -10.90
N ASN A 111 0.15 -5.81 -10.96
CA ASN A 111 0.11 -4.42 -11.42
C ASN A 111 0.93 -3.48 -10.52
N PHE A 112 0.85 -3.67 -9.21
CA PHE A 112 1.67 -2.94 -8.25
C PHE A 112 3.16 -3.15 -8.50
N LEU A 113 3.61 -4.40 -8.63
CA LEU A 113 5.04 -4.68 -8.87
C LEU A 113 5.54 -4.00 -10.15
N ASN A 114 4.77 -4.09 -11.24
CA ASN A 114 5.13 -3.51 -12.52
C ASN A 114 5.24 -1.99 -12.46
N THR A 115 4.33 -1.32 -11.77
CA THR A 115 4.28 0.15 -11.72
C THR A 115 5.21 0.75 -10.67
N TYR A 116 5.33 0.14 -9.50
CA TYR A 116 6.16 0.62 -8.39
C TYR A 116 7.67 0.45 -8.66
N THR A 117 8.05 -0.64 -9.33
CA THR A 117 9.47 -0.95 -9.62
C THR A 117 9.93 -0.50 -11.00
N ALA A 118 9.06 0.17 -11.76
CA ALA A 118 9.37 0.67 -13.09
C ALA A 118 10.63 1.57 -13.07
N LYS A 119 11.44 1.43 -14.12
CA LYS A 119 12.67 2.21 -14.30
C LYS A 119 12.35 3.68 -14.49
N ASP A 120 13.27 4.52 -14.02
CA ASP A 120 13.35 5.92 -14.38
C ASP A 120 14.60 6.20 -15.21
N ASN A 121 14.55 7.25 -16.04
CA ASN A 121 15.54 7.48 -17.10
C ASN A 121 16.77 8.30 -16.64
N GLY A 122 17.14 8.27 -15.35
CA GLY A 122 18.24 9.08 -14.80
C GLY A 122 19.15 8.35 -13.80
N LEU A 123 20.45 8.67 -13.80
CA LEU A 123 21.49 8.04 -12.96
C LEU A 123 21.22 8.11 -11.45
N LYS A 124 20.85 9.29 -10.92
CA LYS A 124 20.45 9.49 -9.51
C LYS A 124 19.22 8.63 -9.12
N MET A 125 18.41 8.28 -10.11
CA MET A 125 17.18 7.49 -9.94
C MET A 125 17.42 5.98 -10.04
N LEU A 126 18.63 5.53 -10.37
CA LEU A 126 18.99 4.10 -10.35
C LEU A 126 19.03 3.56 -8.92
N SER A 127 19.65 4.30 -8.00
CA SER A 127 19.71 3.92 -6.57
C SER A 127 18.30 3.85 -5.96
N GLU A 128 17.46 4.86 -6.22
CA GLU A 128 16.07 4.88 -5.75
C GLU A 128 15.25 3.73 -6.35
N THR A 129 15.45 3.43 -7.63
CA THR A 129 14.78 2.30 -8.30
C THR A 129 15.24 0.97 -7.72
N MET A 130 16.52 0.81 -7.42
CA MET A 130 17.06 -0.38 -6.77
C MET A 130 16.50 -0.54 -5.35
N HIS A 131 16.39 0.55 -4.60
CA HIS A 131 15.78 0.55 -3.28
C HIS A 131 14.32 0.09 -3.32
N ARG A 132 13.51 0.62 -4.24
CA ARG A 132 12.12 0.17 -4.43
C ARG A 132 12.02 -1.30 -4.84
N LYS A 133 12.93 -1.79 -5.69
CA LYS A 133 12.99 -3.21 -6.05
C LYS A 133 13.30 -4.10 -4.86
N ASN A 134 14.21 -3.68 -3.98
CA ASN A 134 14.51 -4.41 -2.75
C ASN A 134 13.32 -4.44 -1.80
N ILE A 135 12.60 -3.33 -1.63
CA ILE A 135 11.35 -3.27 -0.87
C ILE A 135 10.31 -4.23 -1.46
N ALA A 136 10.09 -4.17 -2.78
CA ALA A 136 9.14 -5.04 -3.46
C ALA A 136 9.50 -6.53 -3.33
N LYS A 137 10.79 -6.86 -3.35
CA LYS A 137 11.31 -8.22 -3.10
C LYS A 137 11.03 -8.68 -1.67
N GLY A 138 11.28 -7.84 -0.67
CA GLY A 138 10.97 -8.14 0.73
C GLY A 138 9.47 -8.36 0.94
N PHE A 139 8.64 -7.48 0.37
CA PHE A 139 7.19 -7.64 0.41
C PHE A 139 6.73 -8.91 -0.31
N HIS A 140 7.34 -9.28 -1.43
CA HIS A 140 7.08 -10.55 -2.12
C HIS A 140 7.36 -11.77 -1.25
N GLN A 141 8.50 -11.79 -0.56
CA GLN A 141 8.86 -12.87 0.37
C GLN A 141 7.84 -12.96 1.51
N TRP A 142 7.47 -11.82 2.09
CA TRP A 142 6.44 -11.76 3.13
C TRP A 142 5.09 -12.29 2.63
N MET A 143 4.67 -11.91 1.43
CA MET A 143 3.44 -12.43 0.80
C MET A 143 3.48 -13.95 0.62
N LYS A 144 4.61 -14.51 0.16
CA LYS A 144 4.77 -15.96 0.01
C LYS A 144 4.65 -16.69 1.35
N MET A 145 5.29 -16.18 2.40
CA MET A 145 5.24 -16.78 3.74
C MET A 145 3.82 -16.76 4.34
N ASN A 146 3.02 -15.74 4.00
CA ASN A 146 1.70 -15.51 4.56
C ASN A 146 0.56 -15.87 3.58
N ASN A 147 0.86 -16.55 2.48
CA ASN A 147 -0.09 -16.81 1.39
C ASN A 147 -1.40 -17.48 1.85
N LYS A 148 -1.33 -18.37 2.85
CA LYS A 148 -2.49 -19.03 3.46
C LYS A 148 -3.53 -18.06 4.05
N SER A 149 -3.11 -16.85 4.39
CA SER A 149 -3.97 -15.79 4.95
C SER A 149 -4.88 -15.15 3.92
N PHE A 150 -4.65 -15.43 2.63
CA PHE A 150 -5.33 -14.81 1.49
C PHE A 150 -5.93 -15.81 0.49
N MET A 151 -5.44 -17.05 0.46
CA MET A 151 -6.02 -18.12 -0.37
C MET A 151 -7.23 -18.70 0.33
N ASN A 152 -8.34 -18.87 -0.39
CA ASN A 152 -9.47 -19.67 0.09
C ASN A 152 -9.04 -21.12 0.32
#